data_AF-A0A3D0NNU0-F1
#
_entry.id   AF-A0A3D0NNU0-F1
#
_cell.length_a   1.000
_cell.length_b   1.000
_cell.length_c   1.000
_cell.angle_alpha   90.00
_cell.angle_beta   90.00
_cell.angle_gamma   90.00
#
_symmetry.space_group_name_H-M   'P 1'
#
loop_
_entity.id
_entity.type
_entity.pdbx_description
1 polymer ?
#
loop_
_entity_poly.entity_id
_entity_poly.type
_entity_poly.pdbx_seq_one_letter_code
_entity_poly.pdbx_strand_id
1 'polypeptide(L)'
;FEFGTQPKTVISREYSSEWKPGIEPYYPVNNEKNNALYEQYRQLAAETPDVIFGGRLGHYKYYDMDKVIDVALAAVKEEFGE
;
A
#
# COMPACT_ATOMS: atom_id res chain seq x y z
N PHE A 1 8.59 27.80 1.75
CA PHE A 1 9.82 27.66 2.57
C PHE A 1 10.85 28.73 2.21
N GLU A 2 11.02 29.10 0.94
CA GLU A 2 11.91 30.22 0.55
C GLU A 2 11.40 31.63 0.92
N PHE A 3 10.10 31.81 1.22
CA PHE A 3 9.50 33.13 1.52
C PHE A 3 8.63 33.15 2.79
N GLY A 4 8.87 32.24 3.73
CA GLY A 4 8.09 32.17 4.97
C GLY A 4 8.54 33.18 6.01
N THR A 5 7.64 34.04 6.52
CA THR A 5 7.93 35.00 7.61
C THR A 5 7.53 34.47 9.00
N GLN A 6 7.06 33.23 9.07
CA GLN A 6 6.65 32.60 10.32
C GLN A 6 7.81 32.42 11.31
N PRO A 7 7.59 32.62 12.62
CA PRO A 7 8.63 32.55 13.65
C PRO A 7 9.13 31.13 13.95
N LYS A 8 8.41 30.10 13.53
CA LYS A 8 8.76 28.69 13.74
C LYS A 8 8.44 27.87 12.51
N THR A 9 9.16 26.76 12.37
CA THR A 9 8.91 25.74 11.35
C THR A 9 9.19 24.35 11.93
N VAL A 10 8.68 23.32 11.27
CA VAL A 10 8.91 21.91 11.63
C VAL A 10 9.64 21.26 10.47
N ILE A 11 10.65 20.46 10.78
CA ILE A 11 11.32 19.58 9.82
C ILE A 11 11.16 18.13 10.27
N SER A 12 11.05 17.23 9.30
CA SER A 12 11.10 15.79 9.52
C SER A 12 12.39 15.24 8.95
N ARG A 13 12.96 14.23 9.60
CA ARG A 13 14.09 13.45 9.09
C ARG A 13 13.63 12.02 9.00
N GLU A 14 13.79 11.43 7.83
CA GLU A 14 13.39 10.05 7.58
C GLU A 14 14.62 9.16 7.57
N TYR A 15 14.49 8.00 8.20
CA TYR A 15 15.54 7.00 8.31
C TYR A 15 14.96 5.67 7.85
N SER A 16 15.64 5.02 6.90
CA SER A 16 15.27 3.68 6.50
C SER A 16 15.48 2.69 7.65
N SER A 17 14.60 1.70 7.76
CA SER A 17 14.68 0.65 8.76
C SER A 17 14.17 -0.66 8.17
N GLU A 18 14.74 -1.77 8.61
CA GLU A 18 14.19 -3.09 8.30
C GLU A 18 12.84 -3.26 8.99
N TRP A 19 11.85 -3.75 8.25
CA TRP A 19 10.54 -4.03 8.79
C TRP A 19 10.60 -5.16 9.82
N LYS A 20 9.79 -5.03 10.88
CA LYS A 20 9.58 -6.05 11.91
C LYS A 20 8.10 -6.07 12.31
N PRO A 21 7.57 -7.22 12.79
CA PRO A 21 6.24 -7.27 13.36
C PRO A 21 6.05 -6.18 14.43
N GLY A 22 4.94 -5.45 14.34
CA GLY A 22 4.65 -4.29 15.20
C GLY A 22 5.14 -2.93 14.65
N ILE A 23 5.80 -2.91 13.49
CA ILE A 23 6.17 -1.68 12.78
C ILE A 23 5.28 -1.53 11.53
N GLU A 24 4.88 -0.29 11.23
CA GLU A 24 4.10 0.04 10.04
C GLU A 24 4.87 -0.34 8.75
N PRO A 25 4.30 -1.18 7.88
CA PRO A 25 4.92 -1.55 6.61
C PRO A 25 4.75 -0.43 5.57
N TYR A 26 5.84 0.28 5.26
CA TYR A 26 5.83 1.38 4.28
C TYR A 26 6.03 0.92 2.83
N TYR A 27 6.98 0.04 2.58
CA TYR A 27 7.42 -0.32 1.22
C TYR A 27 7.49 -1.85 1.05
N PRO A 28 6.87 -2.43 0.01
CA PRO A 28 7.08 -3.83 -0.33
C PRO A 28 8.50 -4.03 -0.88
N VAL A 29 9.06 -5.21 -0.65
CA VAL A 29 10.39 -5.58 -1.15
C VAL A 29 10.21 -6.57 -2.28
N ASN A 30 10.15 -6.05 -3.52
CA ASN A 30 9.87 -6.85 -4.71
C ASN A 30 11.11 -7.67 -5.11
N ASN A 31 11.14 -8.93 -4.71
CA ASN A 31 12.14 -9.91 -5.11
C ASN A 31 11.47 -11.28 -5.33
N GLU A 32 12.18 -12.24 -5.90
CA GLU A 32 11.63 -13.55 -6.24
C GLU A 32 10.98 -14.27 -5.04
N LYS A 33 11.67 -14.27 -3.89
CA LYS A 33 11.18 -14.90 -2.66
C LYS A 33 9.85 -14.28 -2.20
N ASN A 34 9.77 -12.96 -2.13
CA ASN A 34 8.61 -12.25 -1.63
C ASN A 34 7.46 -12.28 -2.64
N ASN A 35 7.75 -12.22 -3.93
CA ASN A 35 6.74 -12.35 -4.98
C ASN A 35 6.13 -13.75 -5.00
N ALA A 36 6.94 -14.80 -4.83
CA ALA A 36 6.45 -16.17 -4.72
C ALA A 36 5.59 -16.39 -3.47
N LEU A 37 5.92 -15.72 -2.36
CA LEU A 37 5.09 -15.75 -1.15
C LEU A 37 3.77 -14.99 -1.34
N TYR A 38 3.83 -13.80 -1.94
CA TYR A 38 2.65 -13.02 -2.28
C TYR A 38 1.69 -13.80 -3.18
N GLU A 39 2.21 -14.51 -4.18
CA GLU A 39 1.38 -15.32 -5.09
C GLU A 39 0.60 -16.41 -4.36
N GLN A 40 1.19 -17.05 -3.34
CA GLN A 40 0.46 -18.00 -2.49
C GLN A 40 -0.66 -17.33 -1.70
N TYR A 41 -0.41 -16.15 -1.13
CA TYR A 41 -1.45 -15.38 -0.45
C TYR A 41 -2.53 -14.86 -1.40
N ARG A 42 -2.17 -14.52 -2.64
CA ARG A 42 -3.12 -14.10 -3.67
C ARG A 42 -4.08 -15.23 -4.03
N GLN A 43 -3.60 -16.47 -4.09
CA GLN A 43 -4.43 -17.66 -4.31
C GLN A 43 -5.41 -17.86 -3.15
N LEU A 44 -4.94 -17.78 -1.90
CA LEU A 44 -5.81 -17.87 -0.72
C LEU A 44 -6.84 -16.73 -0.65
N ALA A 45 -6.45 -15.52 -1.04
CA ALA A 45 -7.34 -14.37 -1.11
C ALA A 45 -8.48 -14.60 -2.12
N ALA A 46 -8.19 -15.21 -3.27
CA ALA A 46 -9.19 -15.56 -4.27
C ALA A 46 -10.18 -16.64 -3.81
N GLU A 47 -9.80 -17.46 -2.82
CA GLU A 47 -10.64 -18.49 -2.21
C GLU A 47 -11.42 -17.98 -0.98
N THR A 48 -11.25 -16.71 -0.59
CA THR A 48 -11.92 -16.14 0.58
C THR A 48 -13.19 -15.40 0.15
N PRO A 49 -14.39 -16.00 0.32
CA PRO A 49 -15.63 -15.33 -0.05
C PRO A 49 -15.88 -14.11 0.82
N ASP A 50 -16.67 -13.17 0.31
CA ASP A 50 -17.14 -11.97 1.02
C ASP A 50 -16.03 -11.00 1.50
N VAL A 51 -14.80 -11.13 0.95
CA VAL A 51 -13.67 -10.26 1.27
C VAL A 51 -13.00 -9.75 0.00
N ILE A 52 -12.92 -8.42 -0.16
CA ILE A 52 -12.16 -7.76 -1.21
C ILE A 52 -10.82 -7.29 -0.62
N PHE A 53 -9.73 -7.90 -1.05
CA PHE A 53 -8.38 -7.45 -0.70
C PHE A 53 -7.99 -6.28 -1.59
N GLY A 54 -7.44 -5.20 -1.01
CA GLY A 54 -7.17 -3.98 -1.75
C GLY A 54 -6.04 -3.13 -1.16
N GLY A 55 -5.67 -2.10 -1.91
CA GLY A 55 -4.68 -1.11 -1.50
C GLY A 55 -3.23 -1.61 -1.49
N ARG A 56 -2.33 -0.77 -0.97
CA ARG A 56 -0.87 -1.03 -0.91
C ARG A 56 -0.55 -2.37 -0.23
N LEU A 57 -1.19 -2.61 0.91
CA LEU A 57 -0.91 -3.77 1.77
C LEU A 57 -1.65 -5.03 1.31
N GLY A 58 -2.93 -4.92 0.93
CA GLY A 58 -3.71 -6.07 0.46
C GLY A 58 -3.22 -6.62 -0.89
N HIS A 59 -2.67 -5.77 -1.76
CA HIS A 59 -2.10 -6.18 -3.05
C HIS A 59 -0.59 -6.40 -3.05
N TYR A 60 0.09 -6.17 -1.93
CA TYR A 60 1.57 -6.16 -1.85
C TYR A 60 2.21 -5.34 -2.98
N LYS A 61 1.71 -4.13 -3.21
CA LYS A 61 2.13 -3.26 -4.32
C LYS A 61 2.48 -1.88 -3.82
N TYR A 62 3.53 -1.30 -4.38
CA TYR A 62 3.87 0.09 -4.12
C TYR A 62 3.01 1.00 -5.01
N TYR A 63 1.97 1.58 -4.42
CA TYR A 63 1.06 2.50 -5.09
C TYR A 63 1.32 3.94 -4.67
N ASP A 64 1.33 4.82 -5.66
CA ASP A 64 1.07 6.25 -5.45
C ASP A 64 -0.42 6.48 -5.12
N MET A 65 -0.73 7.66 -4.58
CA MET A 65 -2.08 8.01 -4.10
C MET A 65 -3.14 7.93 -5.19
N ASP A 66 -2.84 8.39 -6.41
CA ASP A 66 -3.76 8.32 -7.55
C ASP A 66 -4.04 6.87 -7.94
N LYS A 67 -3.00 6.02 -7.99
CA LYS A 67 -3.14 4.62 -8.37
C LYS A 67 -3.97 3.81 -7.40
N VAL A 68 -3.85 4.07 -6.10
CA VAL A 68 -4.69 3.37 -5.12
C VAL A 68 -6.15 3.81 -5.20
N ILE A 69 -6.42 5.08 -5.54
CA ILE A 69 -7.78 5.59 -5.76
C ILE A 69 -8.38 4.93 -7.00
N ASP A 70 -7.65 4.90 -8.12
CA ASP A 70 -8.11 4.27 -9.37
C ASP A 70 -8.51 2.80 -9.14
N VAL A 71 -7.65 2.05 -8.43
CA VAL A 71 -7.90 0.64 -8.10
C VAL A 71 -9.11 0.46 -7.19
N ALA A 72 -9.30 1.36 -6.21
CA ALA A 72 -10.47 1.30 -5.33
C ALA A 72 -11.78 1.56 -6.10
N LEU A 73 -11.78 2.56 -7.01
CA LEU A 73 -12.95 2.85 -7.85
C LEU A 73 -13.25 1.69 -8.82
N ALA A 74 -12.23 1.06 -9.39
CA ALA A 74 -12.40 -0.13 -10.21
C ALA A 74 -13.03 -1.29 -9.44
N ALA A 75 -12.59 -1.53 -8.20
CA ALA A 75 -13.16 -2.59 -7.34
C ALA A 75 -14.64 -2.32 -7.02
N VAL A 76 -15.01 -1.07 -6.73
CA VAL A 76 -16.42 -0.69 -6.52
C VAL A 76 -17.25 -0.92 -7.79
N LYS A 77 -16.73 -0.54 -8.96
CA LYS A 77 -17.39 -0.78 -10.25
C LYS A 77 -17.59 -2.27 -10.52
N GLU A 78 -16.60 -3.11 -10.23
CA GLU A 78 -16.69 -4.57 -10.40
C GLU A 78 -17.74 -5.19 -9.47
N GLU A 79 -17.79 -4.76 -8.20
CA GLU A 79 -18.71 -5.30 -7.20
C GLU A 79 -20.17 -4.88 -7.44
N PHE A 80 -20.40 -3.62 -7.83
CA PHE A 80 -21.75 -3.05 -7.92
C PHE A 80 -22.28 -2.85 -9.36
N GLY A 81 -21.46 -3.03 -10.39
CA GLY A 81 -21.90 -3.08 -11.78
C GLY A 81 -22.26 -1.73 -12.43
N GLU A 82 -21.71 -0.59 -11.98
CA GLU A 82 -21.88 0.74 -12.61
C GLU A 82 -20.74 1.12 -13.56
#